data_AF-A0A946AUI0-F1
#
_entry.id   AF-A0A946AUI0-F1
#
_cell.length_a   1.000
_cell.length_b   1.000
_cell.length_c   1.000
_cell.angle_alpha   90.00
_cell.angle_beta   90.00
_cell.angle_gamma   90.00
#
_symmetry.space_group_name_H-M   'P 1'
#
loop_
_entity.id
_entity.type
_entity.pdbx_description
1 polymer ?
#
loop_
_entity_poly.entity_id
_entity_poly.type
_entity_poly.pdbx_seq_one_letter_code
_entity_poly.pdbx_strand_id
1 'polypeptide(L)'
;MKIIDTINGTHSSLPPIWFMRQAGRYLPEYRALRETTSDFINYCLDSDKASEATLQPITRFDFDAAIIFSDILMIPWAMNRNVRFITGEGPKLDPLA
;
A
#
# COMPACT_ATOMS: atom_id res chain seq x y z
N MET A 1 0.87 -13.45 -17.89
CA MET A 1 0.93 -12.08 -17.29
C MET A 1 2.39 -11.81 -17.03
N LYS A 2 2.99 -10.72 -17.55
CA LYS A 2 4.45 -10.57 -17.62
C LYS A 2 5.17 -10.89 -16.29
N ILE A 3 4.64 -10.41 -15.16
CA ILE A 3 5.20 -10.69 -13.83
C ILE A 3 5.10 -12.16 -13.41
N ILE A 4 3.94 -12.81 -13.64
CA ILE A 4 3.72 -14.23 -13.31
C ILE A 4 4.60 -15.11 -14.19
N ASP A 5 4.69 -14.79 -15.48
CA ASP A 5 5.50 -15.54 -16.45
C ASP A 5 6.99 -15.48 -16.04
N THR A 6 7.46 -14.29 -15.64
CA THR A 6 8.82 -14.07 -15.12
C THR A 6 9.07 -14.85 -13.83
N ILE A 7 8.15 -14.82 -12.85
CA ILE A 7 8.26 -15.58 -11.60
C ILE A 7 8.33 -17.09 -11.86
N ASN A 8 7.64 -17.56 -12.90
CA ASN A 8 7.66 -18.96 -13.33
C ASN A 8 8.87 -19.33 -14.22
N GLY A 9 9.84 -18.41 -14.40
CA GLY A 9 11.07 -18.66 -15.15
C GLY A 9 10.95 -18.50 -16.67
N THR A 10 9.84 -17.95 -17.18
CA THR A 10 9.72 -17.60 -18.60
C THR A 10 10.49 -16.32 -18.88
N HIS A 11 11.42 -16.38 -19.83
CA HIS A 11 12.18 -15.20 -20.24
C HIS A 11 11.37 -14.34 -21.22
N SER A 12 10.97 -13.14 -20.77
CA SER A 12 10.32 -12.12 -21.58
C SER A 12 11.36 -11.24 -22.28
N SER A 13 11.05 -10.74 -23.48
CA SER A 13 11.88 -9.72 -24.15
C SER A 13 11.86 -8.38 -23.43
N LEU A 14 10.80 -8.09 -22.67
CA LEU A 14 10.65 -6.89 -21.86
C LEU A 14 10.44 -7.29 -20.38
N PRO A 15 11.37 -6.96 -19.47
CA PRO A 15 11.20 -7.26 -18.05
C PRO A 15 9.98 -6.53 -17.47
N PRO A 16 9.14 -7.20 -16.66
CA PRO A 16 8.03 -6.54 -15.98
C PRO A 16 8.54 -5.56 -14.91
N ILE A 17 7.85 -4.45 -14.72
CA ILE A 17 8.19 -3.42 -13.73
C ILE A 17 7.05 -3.17 -12.73
N TRP A 18 7.44 -2.95 -11.48
CA TRP A 18 6.63 -2.42 -10.40
C TRP A 18 7.58 -1.86 -9.34
N PHE A 19 7.07 -1.04 -8.41
CA PHE A 19 7.91 -0.47 -7.35
C PHE A 19 7.32 -0.75 -5.97
N MET A 20 8.19 -1.07 -5.01
CA MET A 20 7.80 -1.03 -3.60
C MET A 20 7.32 0.38 -3.24
N ARG A 21 6.18 0.47 -2.53
CA ARG A 21 5.54 1.74 -2.17
C ARG A 21 5.13 2.61 -3.37
N GLN A 22 4.77 1.98 -4.50
CA GLN A 22 4.23 2.68 -5.67
C GLN A 22 2.97 3.50 -5.38
N ALA A 23 2.13 3.06 -4.43
CA ALA A 23 1.02 3.86 -3.92
C ALA A 23 1.49 4.65 -2.70
N GLY A 24 1.63 5.97 -2.83
CA GLY A 24 2.10 6.77 -1.70
C GLY A 24 2.21 8.27 -1.96
N ARG A 25 2.76 8.96 -0.96
CA ARG A 25 2.78 10.43 -0.83
C ARG A 25 3.49 11.19 -1.96
N TYR A 26 4.16 10.53 -2.91
CA TYR A 26 4.71 11.22 -4.07
C TYR A 26 3.62 11.52 -5.13
N LEU A 27 2.48 10.84 -5.05
CA LEU A 27 1.33 11.05 -5.90
C LEU A 27 0.40 12.12 -5.30
N PRO A 28 0.05 13.19 -6.02
CA PRO A 28 -0.91 14.18 -5.54
C PRO A 28 -2.31 13.58 -5.31
N GLU A 29 -2.76 12.67 -6.17
CA GLU A 29 -4.03 11.95 -6.05
C GLU A 29 -4.09 11.06 -4.79
N TYR A 30 -2.96 10.45 -4.40
CA TYR A 30 -2.87 9.72 -3.13
C TYR A 30 -3.05 10.66 -1.94
N ARG A 31 -2.43 11.84 -1.97
CA ARG A 31 -2.56 12.83 -0.89
C ARG A 31 -4.01 13.29 -0.75
N ALA A 32 -4.64 13.65 -1.87
CA ALA A 32 -6.04 14.07 -1.90
C ALA A 32 -6.97 12.99 -1.33
N LEU A 33 -6.79 11.73 -1.75
CA LEU A 33 -7.56 10.61 -1.22
C LEU A 33 -7.30 10.39 0.28
N ARG A 34 -6.05 10.47 0.71
CA ARG A 34 -5.66 10.27 2.12
C ARG A 34 -6.23 11.36 3.03
N GLU A 35 -6.38 12.59 2.55
CA GLU A 35 -6.96 13.72 3.30
C GLU A 35 -8.45 13.51 3.64
N THR A 36 -9.15 12.65 2.90
CA THR A 36 -10.58 12.34 3.15
C THR A 36 -10.83 11.49 4.40
N THR A 37 -9.78 10.95 5.02
CA THR A 37 -9.88 10.03 6.17
C THR A 37 -9.01 10.52 7.32
N SER A 38 -9.56 10.61 8.52
CA SER A 38 -8.84 11.14 9.69
C SER A 38 -7.72 10.22 10.17
N ASP A 39 -7.96 8.91 10.17
CA ASP A 39 -7.06 7.91 10.73
C ASP A 39 -6.51 6.94 9.67
N PHE A 40 -5.26 6.49 9.86
CA PHE A 40 -4.57 5.65 8.88
C PHE A 40 -5.06 4.19 8.91
N ILE A 41 -5.41 3.67 10.08
CA ILE A 41 -5.99 2.32 10.19
C ILE A 41 -7.33 2.30 9.45
N ASN A 42 -8.20 3.28 9.72
CA ASN A 42 -9.49 3.39 9.03
C ASN A 42 -9.32 3.52 7.52
N TYR A 43 -8.29 4.23 7.06
CA TYR A 43 -7.96 4.32 5.64
C TYR A 43 -7.57 2.96 5.03
N CYS A 44 -6.83 2.13 5.77
CA CYS A 44 -6.49 0.77 5.33
C CYS A 44 -7.68 -0.21 5.38
N LEU A 45 -8.66 0.04 6.25
CA LEU A 45 -9.86 -0.80 6.41
C LEU A 45 -11.00 -0.42 5.45
N ASP A 46 -10.95 0.77 4.87
CA ASP A 46 -11.89 1.24 3.84
C ASP A 46 -11.51 0.59 2.49
N SER A 47 -12.29 -0.42 2.08
CA SER A 47 -12.01 -1.20 0.87
C SER A 47 -11.99 -0.36 -0.40
N ASP A 48 -12.85 0.66 -0.48
CA ASP A 48 -12.99 1.49 -1.67
C ASP A 48 -11.76 2.39 -1.80
N LYS A 49 -11.36 3.05 -0.70
CA LYS A 49 -10.16 3.90 -0.68
C LYS A 49 -8.87 3.10 -0.84
N ALA A 50 -8.75 1.94 -0.19
CA ALA A 50 -7.58 1.09 -0.33
C ALA A 50 -7.44 0.57 -1.77
N SER A 51 -8.55 0.21 -2.42
CA SER A 51 -8.57 -0.20 -3.83
C SER A 51 -8.19 0.95 -4.75
N GLU A 52 -8.75 2.14 -4.53
CA GLU A 52 -8.42 3.34 -5.31
C GLU A 52 -6.92 3.65 -5.21
N ALA A 53 -6.38 3.71 -3.98
CA ALA A 53 -4.95 3.95 -3.74
C ALA A 53 -4.07 2.90 -4.43
N THR A 54 -4.48 1.63 -4.42
CA THR A 54 -3.77 0.52 -5.08
C THR A 54 -3.68 0.71 -6.60
N LEU A 55 -4.74 1.25 -7.22
CA LEU A 55 -4.85 1.40 -8.67
C LEU A 55 -4.23 2.69 -9.21
N GLN A 56 -4.11 3.76 -8.41
CA GLN A 56 -3.52 5.04 -8.84
C GLN A 56 -2.18 4.88 -9.61
N PRO A 57 -1.20 4.06 -9.15
CA PRO A 57 0.06 3.91 -9.87
C PRO A 57 -0.09 3.14 -11.18
N ILE A 58 -1.05 2.21 -11.25
CA ILE A 58 -1.35 1.43 -12.46
C ILE A 58 -1.94 2.36 -13.51
N THR A 59 -2.95 3.15 -13.14
CA THR A 59 -3.56 4.13 -14.05
C THR A 59 -2.57 5.19 -14.53
N ARG A 60 -1.63 5.60 -13.67
CA ARG A 60 -0.68 6.66 -13.99
C ARG A 60 0.52 6.21 -14.83
N PHE A 61 1.04 5.02 -14.58
CA PHE A 61 2.34 4.58 -15.12
C PHE A 61 2.29 3.25 -15.88
N ASP A 62 1.14 2.56 -15.92
CA ASP A 62 0.97 1.28 -16.60
C ASP A 62 1.96 0.21 -16.10
N PHE A 63 2.16 0.12 -14.78
CA PHE A 63 3.00 -0.91 -14.18
C PHE A 63 2.40 -2.31 -14.38
N ASP A 64 3.28 -3.31 -14.49
CA ASP A 64 2.90 -4.70 -14.79
C ASP A 64 2.27 -5.43 -13.57
N ALA A 65 2.30 -4.81 -12.38
CA ALA A 65 1.71 -5.35 -11.17
C ALA A 65 1.25 -4.28 -10.19
N ALA A 66 0.17 -4.60 -9.46
CA ALA A 66 -0.28 -3.86 -8.30
C ALA A 66 0.08 -4.60 -7.01
N ILE A 67 0.42 -3.84 -5.98
CA ILE A 67 0.52 -4.34 -4.60
C ILE A 67 -0.60 -3.70 -3.79
N ILE A 68 -1.37 -4.52 -3.08
CA ILE A 68 -2.50 -4.04 -2.28
C ILE A 68 -2.02 -2.97 -1.29
N PHE A 69 -2.76 -1.88 -1.21
CA PHE A 69 -2.51 -0.85 -0.21
C PHE A 69 -2.95 -1.36 1.17
N SER A 70 -1.98 -1.51 2.06
CA SER A 70 -2.20 -1.87 3.47
C SER A 70 -0.94 -1.54 4.28
N ASP A 71 -0.96 -1.84 5.57
CA ASP A 71 0.20 -1.71 6.45
C ASP A 71 0.53 -3.06 7.10
N ILE A 72 1.82 -3.35 7.26
CA ILE A 72 2.28 -4.59 7.90
C ILE A 72 1.85 -4.68 9.38
N LEU A 73 1.57 -3.53 10.01
CA LEU A 73 1.16 -3.44 11.41
C LEU A 73 -0.35 -3.64 11.61
N MET A 74 -1.12 -3.89 10.54
CA MET A 74 -2.53 -4.29 10.65
C MET A 74 -2.70 -5.58 11.45
N ILE A 75 -1.73 -6.50 11.40
CA ILE A 75 -1.76 -7.73 12.20
C ILE A 75 -1.65 -7.44 13.71
N PRO A 76 -0.61 -6.72 14.20
CA PRO A 76 -0.58 -6.23 15.57
C PRO A 76 -1.83 -5.43 15.99
N TRP A 77 -2.36 -4.59 15.10
CA TRP A 77 -3.58 -3.84 15.39
C TRP A 77 -4.77 -4.77 15.65
N ALA A 78 -4.97 -5.78 14.78
CA ALA A 78 -6.01 -6.79 14.96
C ALA A 78 -5.80 -7.65 16.22
N MET A 79 -4.55 -7.77 16.69
CA MET A 79 -4.20 -8.42 17.97
C MET A 79 -4.33 -7.48 19.19
N ASN A 80 -4.99 -6.33 19.04
CA ASN A 80 -5.19 -5.33 20.10
C ASN A 80 -3.87 -4.81 20.72
N ARG A 81 -2.79 -4.69 19.94
CA ARG A 81 -1.47 -4.18 20.40
C ARG A 81 -1.39 -2.66 20.48
N ASN A 82 -2.53 -1.96 20.53
CA ASN A 82 -2.62 -0.51 20.69
C ASN A 82 -1.76 0.26 19.65
N VAL A 83 -1.87 -0.16 18.39
CA VAL A 83 -1.14 0.45 17.27
C VAL A 83 -1.68 1.85 16.99
N ARG A 84 -0.79 2.84 16.99
CA ARG A 84 -1.12 4.26 16.73
C ARG A 84 -0.20 4.79 15.63
N PHE A 85 -0.77 5.41 14.59
CA PHE A 85 0.01 6.08 13.56
C PHE A 85 0.12 7.58 13.88
N ILE A 86 1.28 8.02 14.34
CA ILE A 86 1.51 9.42 14.71
C ILE A 86 2.16 10.14 13.52
N THR A 87 1.49 11.19 13.02
CA THR A 87 2.01 12.02 11.93
C THR A 87 3.36 12.61 12.30
N GLY A 88 4.38 12.39 11.46
CA GLY A 88 5.74 12.90 11.67
C GLY A 88 6.64 12.00 12.53
N GLU A 89 6.08 11.09 13.33
CA GLU A 89 6.87 10.17 14.17
C GLU A 89 6.86 8.72 13.66
N GLY A 90 5.78 8.31 13.00
CA GLY A 90 5.58 6.93 12.54
C GLY A 90 4.67 6.12 13.49
N PRO A 91 4.60 4.80 13.30
CA PRO A 91 3.75 3.94 14.11
C PRO A 91 4.35 3.70 15.51
N LYS A 92 3.50 3.71 16.54
CA LYS A 92 3.82 3.33 17.92
C LYS A 92 2.99 2.13 18.34
N LEU A 93 3.60 1.23 19.10
CA LEU A 93 2.99 0.08 19.72
C LEU A 93 3.37 0.03 21.19
N ASP A 94 2.54 -0.62 22.01
CA ASP A 94 2.90 -0.85 23.41
C ASP A 94 3.97 -1.96 23.49
N PRO A 95 4.94 -1.87 24.43
CA PRO A 95 5.97 -2.90 24.62
C PRO A 95 5.39 -4.29 24.82
N LEU A 96 6.11 -5.31 24.37
CA LEU A 96 5.80 -6.69 24.74
C LEU A 96 6.12 -6.85 26.23
N ALA A 97 5.18 -7.42 26.98
CA ALA A 97 5.39 -7.79 28.38
C ALA A 97 6.28 -9.03 28.47
#